data_AF-A0A0D2N1V8-F1
#
_entry.id   AF-A0A0D2N1V8-F1
#
_cell.length_a   1.000
_cell.length_b   1.000
_cell.length_c   1.000
_cell.angle_alpha   90.00
_cell.angle_beta   90.00
_cell.angle_gamma   90.00
#
_symmetry.space_group_name_H-M   'P 1'
#
loop_
_entity.id
_entity.type
_entity.pdbx_description
1 polymer ?
#
loop_
_entity_poly.entity_id
_entity_poly.type
_entity_poly.pdbx_seq_one_letter_code
_entity_poly.pdbx_strand_id
1 'polypeptide(L)'
;MAGGALLERVESRAYSERYIAGLVRSILRFIAQCHAKGIVYRDVKPDNFLFLSKDEDSPLKATDFGLSIRHSTEEAKLTSRSGTPAYMSPELVMQCYDEKCDIWSVGMMAYQLLTGRFPFWEDVRNETLSDVWKAVLSQEINWEAAELQVLSRPARNFLERLLQRNPQLRPSASEALEDPWLADDGLASDVPLKGSVVARLQRFATYGHLKQLVLRMITEEMRHKGRTPSLASAMQELFAEYDVDSSGSISFDELATGLQRQGYNVNESEVRQLMSRLDMDNTGHVEGDEFVAALIDWGVIMQTAEWQEYVDSAFSRLDVDGDGFIELEELLDRMPEDFLQGDDVERVSEAKRMLREADANGDGRISRAEFLGLLRENISPDSLSLYDNRLKIHTISPAA
;
A
#
# COMPACT_ATOMS: atom_id res chain seq x y z
N MET A 1 22.69 8.83 -8.76
CA MET A 1 22.32 8.10 -7.52
C MET A 1 21.72 6.78 -7.92
N ALA A 2 22.14 5.66 -7.30
CA ALA A 2 21.78 4.30 -7.75
C ALA A 2 20.65 3.65 -6.93
N GLY A 3 20.15 4.34 -5.89
CA GLY A 3 19.19 3.83 -4.91
C GLY A 3 17.71 4.06 -5.24
N GLY A 4 17.37 4.61 -6.40
CA GLY A 4 15.99 4.91 -6.82
C GLY A 4 15.38 6.16 -6.16
N ALA A 5 14.16 6.50 -6.57
CA ALA A 5 13.39 7.62 -6.03
C ALA A 5 12.77 7.29 -4.67
N LEU A 6 12.44 8.33 -3.88
CA LEU A 6 11.88 8.16 -2.54
C LEU A 6 10.62 7.28 -2.53
N LEU A 7 9.67 7.57 -3.43
CA LEU A 7 8.39 6.87 -3.48
C LEU A 7 8.57 5.42 -3.95
N GLU A 8 9.35 5.18 -5.00
CA GLU A 8 9.70 3.83 -5.50
C GLU A 8 10.26 2.95 -4.38
N ARG A 9 11.14 3.52 -3.54
CA ARG A 9 11.72 2.78 -2.43
C ARG A 9 10.69 2.50 -1.33
N VAL A 10 9.82 3.46 -1.02
CA VAL A 10 8.74 3.33 -0.02
C VAL A 10 7.63 2.37 -0.48
N GLU A 11 7.36 2.30 -1.78
CA GLU A 11 6.40 1.39 -2.38
C GLU A 11 6.92 -0.05 -2.46
N SER A 12 8.24 -0.22 -2.62
CA SER A 12 8.87 -1.54 -2.75
C SER A 12 9.00 -2.33 -1.44
N ARG A 13 8.69 -1.74 -0.26
CA ARG A 13 8.86 -2.39 1.05
C ARG A 13 7.84 -1.91 2.10
N ALA A 14 7.60 -2.77 3.09
CA ALA A 14 6.89 -2.43 4.31
C ALA A 14 7.73 -1.51 5.21
N TYR A 15 7.23 -0.31 5.54
CA TYR A 15 7.92 0.63 6.43
C TYR A 15 6.99 1.11 7.55
N SER A 16 7.51 1.36 8.75
CA SER A 16 6.77 1.88 9.90
C SER A 16 6.68 3.41 9.92
N GLU A 17 5.85 3.97 10.81
CA GLU A 17 5.83 5.42 11.04
C GLU A 17 7.21 5.92 11.45
N ARG A 18 7.95 5.14 12.24
CA ARG A 18 9.32 5.49 12.63
C ARG A 18 10.22 5.67 11.41
N TYR A 19 10.11 4.78 10.41
CA TYR A 19 10.90 4.91 9.19
C TYR A 19 10.49 6.15 8.38
N ILE A 20 9.18 6.35 8.16
CA ILE A 20 8.69 7.54 7.43
C ILE A 20 9.05 8.83 8.17
N ALA A 21 8.94 8.85 9.51
CA ALA A 21 9.39 9.95 10.35
C ALA A 21 10.89 10.22 10.15
N GLY A 22 11.74 9.20 10.03
CA GLY A 22 13.16 9.35 9.70
C GLY A 22 13.41 10.00 8.33
N LEU A 23 12.61 9.65 7.32
CA LEU A 23 12.67 10.26 6.00
C LEU A 23 12.21 11.72 6.03
N VAL A 24 11.05 11.99 6.64
CA VAL A 24 10.49 13.34 6.79
C VAL A 24 11.43 14.22 7.63
N ARG A 25 12.04 13.69 8.68
CA ARG A 25 13.09 14.37 9.47
C ARG A 25 14.28 14.76 8.60
N SER A 26 14.75 13.86 7.74
CA SER A 26 15.86 14.14 6.83
C SER A 26 15.52 15.25 5.83
N ILE A 27 14.30 15.23 5.30
CA ILE A 27 13.76 16.24 4.39
C ILE A 27 13.64 17.59 5.10
N LEU A 28 13.03 17.63 6.29
CA LEU A 28 12.89 18.86 7.07
C LEU A 28 14.24 19.44 7.50
N ARG A 29 15.25 18.59 7.82
CA ARG A 29 16.63 19.05 8.07
C ARG A 29 17.20 19.75 6.85
N PHE A 30 16.97 19.23 5.65
CA PHE A 30 17.37 19.88 4.41
C PHE A 30 16.65 21.21 4.19
N ILE A 31 15.32 21.25 4.37
CA ILE A 31 14.52 22.47 4.22
C ILE A 31 14.92 23.54 5.23
N ALA A 32 15.13 23.16 6.49
CA ALA A 32 15.61 24.08 7.54
C ALA A 32 16.97 24.69 7.18
N GLN A 33 17.89 23.91 6.60
CA GLN A 33 19.17 24.43 6.11
C GLN A 33 19.02 25.38 4.93
N CYS A 34 18.06 25.16 4.03
CA CYS A 34 17.75 26.07 2.93
C CYS A 34 17.20 27.39 3.48
N HIS A 35 16.17 27.31 4.34
CA HIS A 35 15.52 28.47 4.93
C HIS A 35 16.49 29.31 5.77
N ALA A 36 17.36 28.68 6.57
CA ALA A 36 18.41 29.37 7.33
C ALA A 36 19.45 30.11 6.44
N LYS A 37 19.56 29.73 5.15
CA LYS A 37 20.41 30.40 4.16
C LYS A 37 19.63 31.38 3.27
N GLY A 38 18.38 31.65 3.60
CA GLY A 38 17.50 32.49 2.79
C GLY A 38 17.19 31.89 1.42
N ILE A 39 17.01 30.57 1.34
CA ILE A 39 16.65 29.84 0.12
C ILE A 39 15.30 29.16 0.33
N VAL A 40 14.33 29.46 -0.53
CA VAL A 40 13.06 28.73 -0.64
C VAL A 40 13.19 27.71 -1.76
N TYR A 41 12.92 26.44 -1.47
CA TYR A 41 13.24 25.33 -2.36
C TYR A 41 12.22 25.17 -3.50
N ARG A 42 10.91 25.31 -3.18
CA ARG A 42 9.73 25.39 -4.07
C ARG A 42 9.35 24.15 -4.87
N ASP A 43 10.11 23.05 -4.81
CA ASP A 43 9.77 21.81 -5.52
C ASP A 43 9.98 20.56 -4.64
N VAL A 44 9.48 20.61 -3.40
CA VAL A 44 9.46 19.43 -2.52
C VAL A 44 8.47 18.41 -3.07
N LYS A 45 9.00 17.28 -3.57
CA LYS A 45 8.27 16.10 -4.03
C LYS A 45 9.17 14.86 -3.98
N PRO A 46 8.62 13.63 -3.96
CA PRO A 46 9.41 12.41 -3.88
C PRO A 46 10.50 12.27 -4.95
N ASP A 47 10.23 12.67 -6.19
CA ASP A 47 11.17 12.59 -7.33
C ASP A 47 12.48 13.34 -7.08
N ASN A 48 12.42 14.42 -6.30
CA ASN A 48 13.58 15.26 -6.02
C ASN A 48 14.40 14.76 -4.81
N PHE A 49 13.96 13.73 -4.10
CA PHE A 49 14.71 13.11 -3.01
C PHE A 49 15.14 11.70 -3.38
N LEU A 50 16.45 11.49 -3.52
CA LEU A 50 17.02 10.24 -3.99
C LEU A 50 17.92 9.61 -2.93
N PHE A 51 17.94 8.27 -2.91
CA PHE A 51 18.87 7.52 -2.07
C PHE A 51 20.22 7.36 -2.77
N LEU A 52 21.32 7.61 -2.05
CA LEU A 52 22.66 7.49 -2.61
C LEU A 52 22.98 6.06 -3.06
N SER A 53 22.54 5.04 -2.31
CA SER A 53 22.72 3.62 -2.60
C SER A 53 21.45 2.80 -2.33
N LYS A 54 21.51 1.50 -2.64
CA LYS A 54 20.42 0.54 -2.39
C LYS A 54 20.41 0.00 -0.95
N ASP A 55 21.44 0.31 -0.16
CA ASP A 55 21.60 -0.17 1.22
C ASP A 55 20.53 0.43 2.13
N GLU A 56 20.06 -0.31 3.14
CA GLU A 56 18.93 0.08 4.00
C GLU A 56 19.11 1.40 4.73
N ASP A 57 20.34 1.69 5.14
CA ASP A 57 20.77 2.90 5.83
C ASP A 57 21.23 4.01 4.86
N SER A 58 20.99 3.85 3.56
CA SER A 58 21.40 4.82 2.55
C SER A 58 20.88 6.23 2.88
N PRO A 59 21.73 7.27 2.83
CA PRO A 59 21.28 8.63 3.07
C PRO A 59 20.33 9.11 1.97
N LEU A 60 19.26 9.79 2.38
CA LEU A 60 18.37 10.52 1.49
C LEU A 60 18.97 11.90 1.14
N LYS A 61 18.98 12.26 -0.14
CA LYS A 61 19.53 13.53 -0.62
C LYS A 61 18.55 14.24 -1.54
N ALA A 62 18.36 15.54 -1.31
CA ALA A 62 17.66 16.39 -2.25
C ALA A 62 18.48 16.60 -3.53
N THR A 63 17.79 16.72 -4.64
CA THR A 63 18.31 17.01 -5.97
C THR A 63 17.60 18.23 -6.54
N ASP A 64 18.12 18.78 -7.64
CA ASP A 64 17.44 19.81 -8.41
C ASP A 64 17.04 21.11 -7.66
N PHE A 65 17.92 22.10 -7.71
CA PHE A 65 17.65 23.47 -7.25
C PHE A 65 17.12 24.38 -8.38
N GLY A 66 16.72 23.82 -9.53
CA GLY A 66 16.35 24.58 -10.71
C GLY A 66 15.15 25.52 -10.49
N LEU A 67 14.32 25.21 -9.49
CA LEU A 67 13.17 26.03 -9.09
C LEU A 67 13.38 26.78 -7.78
N SER A 68 14.52 26.65 -7.12
CA SER A 68 14.78 27.35 -5.85
C SER A 68 15.01 28.86 -6.05
N ILE A 69 14.73 29.65 -5.03
CA ILE A 69 14.91 31.11 -5.07
C ILE A 69 15.49 31.63 -3.76
N ARG A 70 16.31 32.68 -3.83
CA ARG A 70 16.72 33.40 -2.63
C ARG A 70 15.60 34.33 -2.18
N HIS A 71 15.28 34.28 -0.90
CA HIS A 71 14.27 35.13 -0.28
C HIS A 71 14.65 35.37 1.17
N SER A 72 14.68 36.64 1.57
CA SER A 72 14.85 37.05 2.95
C SER A 72 13.49 37.35 3.58
N THR A 73 13.34 37.11 4.88
CA THR A 73 12.10 37.44 5.62
C THR A 73 11.79 38.94 5.64
N GLU A 74 12.77 39.80 5.34
CA GLU A 74 12.62 41.25 5.22
C GLU A 74 12.15 41.70 3.84
N GLU A 75 12.16 40.81 2.84
CA GLU A 75 11.75 41.10 1.47
C GLU A 75 10.23 40.96 1.29
N ALA A 76 9.71 41.57 0.22
CA ALA A 76 8.33 41.37 -0.19
C ALA A 76 8.04 39.89 -0.47
N LYS A 77 6.77 39.49 -0.33
CA LYS A 77 6.32 38.12 -0.64
C LYS A 77 6.61 37.77 -2.10
N LEU A 78 6.91 36.50 -2.34
CA LEU A 78 7.18 35.97 -3.66
C LEU A 78 5.90 35.84 -4.48
N THR A 79 5.99 36.13 -5.77
CA THR A 79 4.83 36.17 -6.70
C THR A 79 4.97 35.22 -7.89
N SER A 80 6.14 34.64 -8.13
CA SER A 80 6.32 33.68 -9.23
C SER A 80 5.71 32.32 -8.86
N ARG A 81 4.88 31.76 -9.75
CA ARG A 81 4.33 30.41 -9.56
C ARG A 81 5.28 29.39 -10.19
N SER A 82 5.86 28.50 -9.39
CA SER A 82 6.77 27.44 -9.83
C SER A 82 6.69 26.27 -8.86
N GLY A 83 6.93 25.05 -9.35
CA GLY A 83 6.85 23.81 -8.58
C GLY A 83 5.92 22.80 -9.25
N THR A 84 5.68 21.68 -8.56
CA THR A 84 4.80 20.61 -9.03
C THR A 84 3.38 20.79 -8.46
N PRO A 85 2.32 20.93 -9.28
CA PRO A 85 0.98 21.34 -8.83
C PRO A 85 0.41 20.56 -7.64
N ALA A 86 0.62 19.24 -7.60
CA ALA A 86 0.13 18.36 -6.53
C ALA A 86 0.65 18.70 -5.12
N TYR A 87 1.80 19.38 -5.03
CA TYR A 87 2.47 19.72 -3.76
C TYR A 87 2.45 21.22 -3.46
N MET A 88 1.87 22.05 -4.34
CA MET A 88 1.86 23.50 -4.16
C MET A 88 0.96 23.92 -2.99
N SER A 89 1.44 24.90 -2.23
CA SER A 89 0.66 25.50 -1.15
C SER A 89 -0.40 26.49 -1.65
N PRO A 90 -1.47 26.73 -0.87
CA PRO A 90 -2.51 27.69 -1.25
C PRO A 90 -1.95 29.07 -1.57
N GLU A 91 -1.05 29.57 -0.73
CA GLU A 91 -0.44 30.89 -0.89
C GLU A 91 0.50 30.98 -2.10
N LEU A 92 1.14 29.88 -2.50
CA LEU A 92 1.95 29.82 -3.73
C LEU A 92 1.07 29.83 -4.97
N VAL A 93 -0.05 29.10 -4.95
CA VAL A 93 -1.07 29.17 -6.01
C VAL A 93 -1.61 30.60 -6.13
N MET A 94 -1.85 31.28 -5.01
CA MET A 94 -2.25 32.69 -4.96
C MET A 94 -1.12 33.69 -5.27
N GLN A 95 0.11 33.24 -5.51
CA GLN A 95 1.26 34.09 -5.84
C GLN A 95 1.59 35.14 -4.75
N CYS A 96 1.43 34.76 -3.48
CA CYS A 96 1.77 35.62 -2.35
C CYS A 96 2.29 34.75 -1.20
N TYR A 97 3.55 34.33 -1.28
CA TYR A 97 4.11 33.32 -0.39
C TYR A 97 5.52 33.64 0.11
N ASP A 98 5.95 32.86 1.09
CA ASP A 98 7.28 32.87 1.70
C ASP A 98 7.80 31.43 1.83
N GLU A 99 8.82 31.21 2.66
CA GLU A 99 9.42 29.91 2.88
C GLU A 99 8.46 28.84 3.44
N LYS A 100 7.33 29.24 4.05
CA LYS A 100 6.34 28.30 4.59
C LYS A 100 5.67 27.48 3.49
N CYS A 101 5.76 27.87 2.22
CA CYS A 101 5.24 27.05 1.12
C CYS A 101 5.90 25.67 1.07
N ASP A 102 7.21 25.57 1.36
CA ASP A 102 7.94 24.30 1.40
C ASP A 102 7.40 23.39 2.52
N ILE A 103 6.93 23.97 3.63
CA ILE A 103 6.41 23.21 4.78
C ILE A 103 5.07 22.54 4.43
N TRP A 104 4.23 23.21 3.65
CA TRP A 104 3.02 22.58 3.09
C TRP A 104 3.38 21.43 2.16
N SER A 105 4.33 21.65 1.26
CA SER A 105 4.78 20.62 0.32
C SER A 105 5.38 19.41 1.04
N VAL A 106 6.12 19.62 2.14
CA VAL A 106 6.54 18.54 3.05
C VAL A 106 5.33 17.84 3.67
N GLY A 107 4.31 18.58 4.11
CA GLY A 107 3.05 18.00 4.61
C GLY A 107 2.33 17.12 3.58
N MET A 108 2.23 17.58 2.33
CA MET A 108 1.62 16.82 1.23
C MET A 108 2.41 15.54 0.94
N MET A 109 3.73 15.63 0.92
CA MET A 109 4.61 14.47 0.73
C MET A 109 4.56 13.53 1.94
N ALA A 110 4.57 14.02 3.17
CA ALA A 110 4.44 13.20 4.37
C ALA A 110 3.09 12.47 4.39
N TYR A 111 2.00 13.15 4.03
CA TYR A 111 0.69 12.54 3.86
C TYR A 111 0.77 11.38 2.86
N GLN A 112 1.33 11.63 1.67
CA GLN A 112 1.48 10.62 0.62
C GLN A 112 2.35 9.43 1.06
N LEU A 113 3.45 9.67 1.79
CA LEU A 113 4.31 8.60 2.28
C LEU A 113 3.62 7.75 3.37
N LEU A 114 2.78 8.36 4.20
CA LEU A 114 2.06 7.69 5.28
C LEU A 114 0.83 6.92 4.80
N THR A 115 0.09 7.47 3.82
CA THR A 115 -1.20 6.91 3.39
C THR A 115 -1.15 6.27 2.00
N GLY A 116 -0.14 6.57 1.20
CA GLY A 116 -0.08 6.24 -0.23
C GLY A 116 -0.97 7.12 -1.12
N ARG A 117 -1.64 8.13 -0.58
CA ARG A 117 -2.66 8.94 -1.30
C ARG A 117 -2.37 10.43 -1.20
N PHE A 118 -3.12 11.25 -1.93
CA PHE A 118 -3.17 12.69 -1.68
C PHE A 118 -4.44 13.05 -0.91
N PRO A 119 -4.44 14.15 -0.13
CA PRO A 119 -5.58 14.54 0.69
C PRO A 119 -6.81 15.04 -0.10
N PHE A 120 -6.67 15.31 -1.39
CA PHE A 120 -7.69 16.00 -2.20
C PHE A 120 -8.16 15.20 -3.42
N TRP A 121 -7.34 14.25 -3.90
CA TRP A 121 -7.58 13.49 -5.13
C TRP A 121 -6.97 12.10 -5.01
N GLU A 122 -7.54 11.13 -5.72
CA GLU A 122 -7.00 9.77 -5.79
C GLU A 122 -5.82 9.69 -6.77
N ASP A 123 -5.95 10.30 -7.94
CA ASP A 123 -4.89 10.42 -8.94
C ASP A 123 -4.92 11.81 -9.59
N VAL A 124 -3.86 12.60 -9.33
CA VAL A 124 -3.75 13.97 -9.87
C VAL A 124 -3.73 14.01 -11.40
N ARG A 125 -3.37 12.90 -12.07
CA ARG A 125 -3.31 12.83 -13.54
C ARG A 125 -4.70 12.88 -14.18
N ASN A 126 -5.73 12.52 -13.42
CA ASN A 126 -7.13 12.60 -13.84
C ASN A 126 -7.72 13.99 -13.62
N GLU A 127 -7.02 14.88 -12.91
CA GLU A 127 -7.48 16.21 -12.56
C GLU A 127 -6.95 17.27 -13.53
N THR A 128 -7.78 18.28 -13.83
CA THR A 128 -7.27 19.47 -14.53
C THR A 128 -6.51 20.36 -13.55
N LEU A 129 -5.59 21.19 -14.05
CA LEU A 129 -4.89 22.18 -13.21
C LEU A 129 -5.86 23.10 -12.46
N SER A 130 -7.01 23.42 -13.07
CA SER A 130 -8.04 24.23 -12.41
C SER A 130 -8.66 23.48 -11.23
N ASP A 131 -8.88 22.17 -11.34
CA ASP A 131 -9.49 21.37 -10.28
C ASP A 131 -8.52 21.16 -9.11
N VAL A 132 -7.25 20.89 -9.42
CA VAL A 132 -6.15 20.88 -8.43
C VAL A 132 -6.09 22.20 -7.66
N TRP A 133 -6.12 23.35 -8.35
CA TRP A 133 -6.08 24.64 -7.66
C TRP A 133 -7.33 24.88 -6.81
N LYS A 134 -8.52 24.58 -7.31
CA LYS A 134 -9.76 24.70 -6.52
C LYS A 134 -9.68 23.86 -5.24
N ALA A 135 -9.21 22.62 -5.36
CA ALA A 135 -9.09 21.73 -4.22
C ALA A 135 -8.11 22.28 -3.17
N VAL A 136 -6.88 22.63 -3.58
CA VAL A 136 -5.87 23.21 -2.69
C VAL A 136 -6.39 24.47 -1.99
N LEU A 137 -7.05 25.35 -2.73
CA LEU A 137 -7.53 26.64 -2.22
C LEU A 137 -8.77 26.54 -1.32
N SER A 138 -9.64 25.54 -1.53
CA SER A 138 -10.99 25.57 -0.92
C SER A 138 -11.50 24.25 -0.34
N GLN A 139 -11.05 23.09 -0.79
CA GLN A 139 -11.59 21.80 -0.34
C GLN A 139 -10.96 21.38 0.98
N GLU A 140 -11.72 21.18 2.04
CA GLU A 140 -11.15 20.74 3.33
C GLU A 140 -10.54 19.33 3.26
N ILE A 141 -9.46 19.13 4.02
CA ILE A 141 -8.89 17.79 4.20
C ILE A 141 -9.84 17.03 5.13
N ASN A 142 -10.27 15.86 4.71
CA ASN A 142 -11.07 14.99 5.56
C ASN A 142 -10.16 14.31 6.59
N TRP A 143 -9.97 14.92 7.76
CA TRP A 143 -9.16 14.34 8.84
C TRP A 143 -9.78 13.09 9.47
N GLU A 144 -11.09 12.88 9.24
CA GLU A 144 -11.82 11.68 9.62
C GLU A 144 -11.73 10.57 8.54
N ALA A 145 -10.97 10.81 7.46
CA ALA A 145 -10.70 9.80 6.44
C ALA A 145 -10.01 8.60 7.06
N ALA A 146 -10.42 7.40 6.66
CA ALA A 146 -10.05 6.19 7.36
C ALA A 146 -8.55 5.87 7.24
N GLU A 147 -7.90 6.27 6.13
CA GLU A 147 -6.46 6.17 5.93
C GLU A 147 -5.64 7.03 6.91
N LEU A 148 -6.24 8.03 7.54
CA LEU A 148 -5.61 8.80 8.61
C LEU A 148 -5.87 8.19 9.99
N GLN A 149 -6.97 7.47 10.15
CA GLN A 149 -7.36 6.86 11.43
C GLN A 149 -6.41 5.73 11.85
N VAL A 150 -5.78 5.05 10.89
CA VAL A 150 -4.75 4.02 11.14
C VAL A 150 -3.43 4.59 11.68
N LEU A 151 -3.17 5.87 11.43
CA LEU A 151 -1.96 6.54 11.91
C LEU A 151 -2.04 6.78 13.42
N SER A 152 -0.89 6.88 14.06
CA SER A 152 -0.80 7.34 15.44
C SER A 152 -1.35 8.77 15.56
N ARG A 153 -1.92 9.10 16.72
CA ARG A 153 -2.36 10.47 16.98
C ARG A 153 -1.23 11.51 16.81
N PRO A 154 0.02 11.25 17.23
CA PRO A 154 1.16 12.11 16.92
C PRO A 154 1.37 12.34 15.42
N ALA A 155 1.31 11.30 14.58
CA ALA A 155 1.44 11.44 13.13
C ALA A 155 0.34 12.33 12.54
N ARG A 156 -0.92 12.11 12.93
CA ARG A 156 -2.05 12.96 12.50
C ARG A 156 -1.87 14.41 12.92
N ASN A 157 -1.54 14.66 14.19
CA ASN A 157 -1.30 16.00 14.71
C ASN A 157 -0.16 16.70 13.94
N PHE A 158 0.88 15.96 13.59
CA PHE A 158 2.00 16.47 12.80
C PHE A 158 1.55 16.88 11.39
N LEU A 159 0.78 16.04 10.70
CA LEU A 159 0.18 16.38 9.39
C LEU A 159 -0.75 17.60 9.48
N GLU A 160 -1.62 17.66 10.48
CA GLU A 160 -2.54 18.80 10.70
C GLU A 160 -1.81 20.13 10.86
N ARG A 161 -0.65 20.13 11.52
CA ARG A 161 0.17 21.35 11.69
C ARG A 161 0.85 21.77 10.38
N LEU A 162 1.38 20.82 9.61
CA LEU A 162 2.03 21.12 8.33
C LEU A 162 1.02 21.57 7.26
N LEU A 163 -0.18 20.99 7.26
CA LEU A 163 -1.24 21.22 6.27
C LEU A 163 -2.24 22.30 6.72
N GLN A 164 -1.80 23.24 7.56
CA GLN A 164 -2.54 24.47 7.82
C GLN A 164 -2.59 25.34 6.56
N ARG A 165 -3.79 25.67 6.07
CA ARG A 165 -3.95 26.57 4.91
C ARG A 165 -3.40 27.97 5.17
N ASN A 166 -3.58 28.46 6.39
CA ASN A 166 -3.00 29.73 6.79
C ASN A 166 -1.51 29.53 7.09
N PRO A 167 -0.57 30.09 6.29
CA PRO A 167 0.86 29.90 6.50
C PRO A 167 1.37 30.46 7.83
N GLN A 168 0.61 31.38 8.46
CA GLN A 168 0.95 31.92 9.78
C GLN A 168 0.71 30.92 10.92
N LEU A 169 -0.19 29.94 10.71
CA LEU A 169 -0.44 28.85 11.67
C LEU A 169 0.48 27.65 11.42
N ARG A 170 1.18 27.65 10.28
CA ARG A 170 2.10 26.59 9.89
C ARG A 170 3.46 26.80 10.57
N PRO A 171 4.08 25.76 11.17
CA PRO A 171 5.40 25.90 11.76
C PRO A 171 6.46 26.23 10.70
N SER A 172 7.58 26.79 11.12
CA SER A 172 8.82 26.78 10.34
C SER A 172 9.41 25.36 10.25
N ALA A 173 10.38 25.16 9.35
CA ALA A 173 11.07 23.87 9.26
C ALA A 173 11.76 23.48 10.58
N SER A 174 12.37 24.45 11.27
CA SER A 174 13.03 24.24 12.56
C SER A 174 12.02 23.85 13.64
N GLU A 175 10.89 24.55 13.76
CA GLU A 175 9.83 24.20 14.71
C GLU A 175 9.16 22.85 14.39
N ALA A 176 9.05 22.50 13.10
CA ALA A 176 8.52 21.20 12.70
C ALA A 176 9.45 20.06 13.13
N LEU A 177 10.78 20.24 13.09
CA LEU A 177 11.78 19.25 13.53
C LEU A 177 11.74 18.97 15.03
N GLU A 178 11.20 19.88 15.83
CA GLU A 178 11.02 19.71 17.27
C GLU A 178 9.78 18.87 17.62
N ASP A 179 9.00 18.43 16.62
CA ASP A 179 7.81 17.64 16.89
C ASP A 179 8.14 16.26 17.52
N PRO A 180 7.41 15.84 18.56
CA PRO A 180 7.63 14.54 19.21
C PRO A 180 7.52 13.31 18.31
N TRP A 181 6.72 13.37 17.23
CA TRP A 181 6.63 12.31 16.24
C TRP A 181 7.94 12.16 15.44
N LEU A 182 8.68 13.26 15.26
CA LEU A 182 9.97 13.25 14.58
C LEU A 182 11.17 13.00 15.51
N ALA A 183 11.04 12.85 16.82
CA ALA A 183 12.21 12.57 17.67
C ALA A 183 12.78 11.16 17.40
N ASP A 184 14.11 10.96 17.53
CA ASP A 184 14.76 9.66 17.29
C ASP A 184 14.24 8.56 18.24
N ASP A 185 13.96 8.92 19.50
CA ASP A 185 13.24 8.11 20.51
C ASP A 185 11.79 8.57 20.70
N GLY A 186 11.20 9.16 19.65
CA GLY A 186 9.92 9.84 19.67
C GLY A 186 8.68 8.95 19.71
N LEU A 187 7.53 9.56 19.51
CA LEU A 187 6.22 8.90 19.54
C LEU A 187 5.83 8.21 18.21
N ALA A 188 6.75 8.12 17.24
CA ALA A 188 6.48 7.43 15.98
C ALA A 188 6.36 5.93 16.21
N SER A 189 5.29 5.34 15.67
CA SER A 189 5.02 3.91 15.82
C SER A 189 6.04 3.05 15.08
N ASP A 190 6.54 2.00 15.74
CA ASP A 190 7.32 0.93 15.11
C ASP A 190 6.46 -0.06 14.35
N VAL A 191 5.13 0.03 14.51
CA VAL A 191 4.18 -0.77 13.74
C VAL A 191 4.35 -0.43 12.25
N PRO A 192 4.62 -1.41 11.37
CA PRO A 192 4.72 -1.19 9.94
C PRO A 192 3.46 -0.53 9.38
N LEU A 193 3.62 0.59 8.67
CA LEU A 193 2.55 1.35 7.98
C LEU A 193 2.04 0.65 6.72
N LYS A 194 2.74 -0.37 6.21
CA LYS A 194 2.26 -1.24 5.12
C LYS A 194 2.71 -2.67 5.39
N GLY A 195 1.83 -3.66 5.25
CA GLY A 195 2.17 -5.09 5.37
C GLY A 195 1.62 -5.81 6.60
N SER A 196 0.64 -5.22 7.26
CA SER A 196 -0.29 -5.90 8.17
C SER A 196 -0.80 -7.22 7.54
N VAL A 197 -0.72 -8.35 8.26
CA VAL A 197 -1.30 -9.64 7.83
C VAL A 197 -2.74 -9.41 7.38
N VAL A 198 -3.50 -8.62 8.15
CA VAL A 198 -4.85 -8.20 7.83
C VAL A 198 -4.96 -7.51 6.47
N ALA A 199 -4.10 -6.54 6.15
CA ALA A 199 -4.15 -5.81 4.89
C ALA A 199 -3.92 -6.74 3.69
N ARG A 200 -3.04 -7.74 3.85
CA ARG A 200 -2.78 -8.77 2.84
C ARG A 200 -3.98 -9.69 2.65
N LEU A 201 -4.56 -10.16 3.75
CA LEU A 201 -5.80 -10.94 3.76
C LEU A 201 -6.96 -10.18 3.09
N GLN A 202 -7.14 -8.90 3.42
CA GLN A 202 -8.18 -8.05 2.86
C GLN A 202 -7.99 -7.76 1.38
N ARG A 203 -6.76 -7.51 0.92
CA ARG A 203 -6.45 -7.33 -0.50
C ARG A 203 -6.76 -8.61 -1.27
N PHE A 204 -6.31 -9.76 -0.77
CA PHE A 204 -6.56 -11.04 -1.41
C PHE A 204 -8.07 -11.30 -1.54
N ALA A 205 -8.82 -11.00 -0.50
CA ALA A 205 -10.29 -11.05 -0.43
C ALA A 205 -11.02 -10.08 -1.39
N THR A 206 -10.31 -9.29 -2.19
CA THR A 206 -10.90 -8.35 -3.17
C THR A 206 -10.57 -8.72 -4.60
N TYR A 207 -9.68 -9.68 -4.79
CA TYR A 207 -9.40 -10.25 -6.09
C TYR A 207 -10.63 -11.01 -6.59
N GLY A 208 -10.78 -11.02 -7.91
CA GLY A 208 -11.75 -11.88 -8.57
C GLY A 208 -11.46 -13.36 -8.29
N HIS A 209 -12.48 -14.19 -8.41
CA HIS A 209 -12.43 -15.59 -8.01
C HIS A 209 -11.44 -16.39 -8.87
N LEU A 210 -11.29 -16.03 -10.14
CA LEU A 210 -10.29 -16.64 -11.02
C LEU A 210 -8.88 -16.34 -10.51
N LYS A 211 -8.63 -15.07 -10.15
CA LYS A 211 -7.32 -14.66 -9.67
C LYS A 211 -6.97 -15.34 -8.35
N GLN A 212 -7.92 -15.40 -7.40
CA GLN A 212 -7.71 -16.11 -6.14
C GLN A 212 -7.40 -17.59 -6.35
N LEU A 213 -8.16 -18.27 -7.22
CA LEU A 213 -7.96 -19.67 -7.56
C LEU A 213 -6.55 -19.90 -8.13
N VAL A 214 -6.14 -19.09 -9.10
CA VAL A 214 -4.81 -19.22 -9.72
C VAL A 214 -3.69 -18.98 -8.71
N LEU A 215 -3.82 -17.97 -7.83
CA LEU A 215 -2.82 -17.71 -6.79
C LEU A 215 -2.73 -18.85 -5.75
N ARG A 216 -3.87 -19.48 -5.39
CA ARG A 216 -3.90 -20.70 -4.56
C ARG A 216 -3.16 -21.84 -5.26
N MET A 217 -3.43 -22.10 -6.54
CA MET A 217 -2.77 -23.16 -7.33
C MET A 217 -1.26 -22.94 -7.44
N ILE A 218 -0.82 -21.70 -7.63
CA ILE A 218 0.61 -21.35 -7.63
C ILE A 218 1.22 -21.59 -6.25
N THR A 219 0.53 -21.23 -5.18
CA THR A 219 1.00 -21.43 -3.79
C THR A 219 1.17 -22.92 -3.47
N GLU A 220 0.21 -23.74 -3.87
CA GLU A 220 0.26 -25.20 -3.77
C GLU A 220 1.47 -25.76 -4.57
N GLU A 221 1.68 -25.27 -5.78
CA GLU A 221 2.81 -25.65 -6.63
C GLU A 221 4.16 -25.27 -6.00
N MET A 222 4.26 -24.07 -5.42
CA MET A 222 5.44 -23.61 -4.69
C MET A 222 5.74 -24.50 -3.48
N ARG A 223 4.71 -24.97 -2.78
CA ARG A 223 4.83 -25.91 -1.66
C ARG A 223 5.32 -27.28 -2.11
N HIS A 224 4.79 -27.80 -3.22
CA HIS A 224 5.14 -29.14 -3.73
C HIS A 224 6.48 -29.19 -4.48
N LYS A 225 6.74 -28.23 -5.37
CA LYS A 225 7.94 -28.17 -6.22
C LYS A 225 9.07 -27.34 -5.62
N GLY A 226 8.84 -26.64 -4.50
CA GLY A 226 9.80 -25.73 -3.87
C GLY A 226 11.18 -26.37 -3.69
N ARG A 227 12.07 -26.14 -4.66
CA ARG A 227 13.50 -26.51 -4.58
C ARG A 227 14.28 -25.64 -3.61
N THR A 228 13.60 -24.70 -2.95
CA THR A 228 14.14 -23.73 -1.99
C THR A 228 13.54 -24.04 -0.63
N PRO A 229 14.22 -24.87 0.20
CA PRO A 229 13.74 -25.23 1.54
C PRO A 229 13.35 -24.02 2.39
N SER A 230 14.03 -22.88 2.19
CA SER A 230 13.78 -21.65 2.94
C SER A 230 12.42 -21.01 2.66
N LEU A 231 11.88 -21.10 1.45
CA LEU A 231 10.58 -20.48 1.12
C LEU A 231 9.42 -21.35 1.61
N ALA A 232 9.49 -22.66 1.38
CA ALA A 232 8.52 -23.60 1.91
C ALA A 232 8.50 -23.60 3.44
N SER A 233 9.68 -23.56 4.09
CA SER A 233 9.77 -23.40 5.54
C SER A 233 9.22 -22.06 6.03
N ALA A 234 9.50 -20.94 5.34
CA ALA A 234 8.91 -19.64 5.70
C ALA A 234 7.37 -19.63 5.56
N MET A 235 6.82 -20.29 4.54
CA MET A 235 5.37 -20.44 4.34
C MET A 235 4.74 -21.32 5.44
N GLN A 236 5.43 -22.38 5.86
CA GLN A 236 5.02 -23.23 6.98
C GLN A 236 5.11 -22.50 8.32
N GLU A 237 6.16 -21.70 8.55
CA GLU A 237 6.32 -20.87 9.75
C GLU A 237 5.21 -19.82 9.85
N LEU A 238 4.91 -19.11 8.75
CA LEU A 238 3.81 -18.13 8.69
C LEU A 238 2.45 -18.76 8.99
N PHE A 239 2.23 -19.99 8.54
CA PHE A 239 0.99 -20.71 8.80
C PHE A 239 0.91 -21.23 10.24
N ALA A 240 2.01 -21.79 10.76
CA ALA A 240 2.11 -22.33 12.12
C ALA A 240 1.96 -21.26 13.23
N GLU A 241 2.17 -19.98 12.91
CA GLU A 241 1.87 -18.89 13.83
C GLU A 241 0.36 -18.74 14.12
N TYR A 242 -0.49 -19.18 13.19
CA TYR A 242 -1.96 -19.06 13.26
C TYR A 242 -2.65 -20.40 13.55
N ASP A 243 -2.21 -21.49 12.91
CA ASP A 243 -2.71 -22.86 13.16
C ASP A 243 -2.11 -23.43 14.46
N VAL A 244 -2.74 -23.10 15.59
CA VAL A 244 -2.23 -23.42 16.93
C VAL A 244 -2.45 -24.89 17.25
N ASP A 245 -3.55 -25.48 16.76
CA ASP A 245 -3.87 -26.89 16.99
C ASP A 245 -3.23 -27.84 15.96
N SER A 246 -2.57 -27.29 14.95
CA SER A 246 -1.91 -28.03 13.86
C SER A 246 -2.91 -28.87 13.05
N SER A 247 -4.14 -28.38 12.90
CA SER A 247 -5.20 -29.04 12.13
C SER A 247 -4.97 -28.97 10.62
N GLY A 248 -4.11 -28.07 10.14
CA GLY A 248 -3.88 -27.84 8.72
C GLY A 248 -4.84 -26.83 8.08
N SER A 249 -5.75 -26.25 8.88
CA SER A 249 -6.61 -25.14 8.49
C SER A 249 -6.67 -24.09 9.61
N ILE A 250 -7.10 -22.87 9.30
CA ILE A 250 -7.24 -21.80 10.28
C ILE A 250 -8.73 -21.64 10.58
N SER A 251 -9.09 -21.94 11.82
CA SER A 251 -10.42 -21.68 12.36
C SER A 251 -10.66 -20.21 12.67
N PHE A 252 -11.93 -19.86 12.91
CA PHE A 252 -12.32 -18.53 13.36
C PHE A 252 -11.57 -18.08 14.62
N ASP A 253 -11.52 -18.95 15.62
CA ASP A 253 -10.92 -18.63 16.91
C ASP A 253 -9.39 -18.47 16.78
N GLU A 254 -8.76 -19.25 15.90
CA GLU A 254 -7.34 -19.16 15.60
C GLU A 254 -6.99 -17.88 14.85
N LEU A 255 -7.77 -17.51 13.83
CA LEU A 255 -7.58 -16.24 13.13
C LEU A 255 -7.76 -15.06 14.08
N ALA A 256 -8.83 -15.05 14.88
CA ALA A 256 -9.09 -14.01 15.87
C ALA A 256 -7.94 -13.88 16.89
N THR A 257 -7.49 -15.01 17.43
CA THR A 257 -6.41 -15.07 18.42
C THR A 257 -5.07 -14.65 17.81
N GLY A 258 -4.74 -15.13 16.60
CA GLY A 258 -3.51 -14.79 15.89
C GLY A 258 -3.44 -13.30 15.57
N LEU A 259 -4.54 -12.70 15.12
CA LEU A 259 -4.62 -11.25 14.90
C LEU A 259 -4.47 -10.45 16.21
N GLN A 260 -5.08 -10.89 17.31
CA GLN A 260 -4.89 -10.24 18.61
C GLN A 260 -3.44 -10.32 19.11
N ARG A 261 -2.75 -11.45 18.92
CA ARG A 261 -1.33 -11.61 19.29
C ARG A 261 -0.42 -10.65 18.53
N GLN A 262 -0.76 -10.36 17.27
CA GLN A 262 -0.06 -9.38 16.43
C GLN A 262 -0.48 -7.91 16.75
N GLY A 263 -1.30 -7.69 17.78
CA GLY A 263 -1.69 -6.37 18.27
C GLY A 263 -2.98 -5.81 17.68
N TYR A 264 -3.68 -6.54 16.80
CA TYR A 264 -4.94 -6.10 16.20
C TYR A 264 -6.13 -6.32 17.13
N ASN A 265 -6.93 -5.29 17.36
CA ASN A 265 -8.24 -5.40 18.02
C ASN A 265 -9.31 -5.61 16.94
N VAL A 266 -9.54 -6.87 16.60
CA VAL A 266 -10.55 -7.34 15.65
C VAL A 266 -11.82 -7.72 16.41
N ASN A 267 -12.99 -7.22 15.99
CA ASN A 267 -14.26 -7.70 16.52
C ASN A 267 -14.72 -8.96 15.79
N GLU A 268 -15.66 -9.69 16.39
CA GLU A 268 -16.15 -10.96 15.87
C GLU A 268 -16.69 -10.86 14.43
N SER A 269 -17.40 -9.77 14.12
CA SER A 269 -17.96 -9.57 12.78
C SER A 269 -16.90 -9.32 11.71
N GLU A 270 -15.77 -8.70 12.07
CA GLU A 270 -14.65 -8.45 11.15
C GLU A 270 -13.90 -9.73 10.82
N VAL A 271 -13.64 -10.57 11.84
CA VAL A 271 -12.99 -11.87 11.62
C VAL A 271 -13.89 -12.76 10.76
N ARG A 272 -15.22 -12.74 10.98
CA ARG A 272 -16.16 -13.52 10.15
C ARG A 272 -16.18 -13.03 8.71
N GLN A 273 -16.10 -11.72 8.49
CA GLN A 273 -16.05 -11.14 7.14
C GLN A 273 -14.73 -11.47 6.42
N LEU A 274 -13.61 -11.54 7.15
CA LEU A 274 -12.33 -11.97 6.58
C LEU A 274 -12.38 -13.45 6.21
N MET A 275 -12.84 -14.30 7.13
CA MET A 275 -12.99 -15.72 6.86
C MET A 275 -13.88 -15.99 5.66
N SER A 276 -15.07 -15.39 5.58
CA SER A 276 -16.01 -15.64 4.48
C SER A 276 -15.49 -15.23 3.10
N ARG A 277 -14.35 -14.54 3.00
CA ARG A 277 -13.72 -14.16 1.75
C ARG A 277 -12.39 -14.88 1.48
N LEU A 278 -11.84 -15.53 2.50
CA LEU A 278 -10.62 -16.34 2.42
C LEU A 278 -10.95 -17.83 2.29
N ASP A 279 -12.03 -18.26 2.93
CA ASP A 279 -12.66 -19.57 2.83
C ASP A 279 -13.37 -19.67 1.48
N MET A 280 -12.60 -19.97 0.43
CA MET A 280 -13.11 -19.97 -0.94
C MET A 280 -13.96 -21.19 -1.23
N ASP A 281 -13.78 -22.27 -0.47
CA ASP A 281 -14.55 -23.51 -0.53
C ASP A 281 -15.65 -23.59 0.54
N ASN A 282 -15.95 -22.48 1.26
CA ASN A 282 -17.02 -22.40 2.26
C ASN A 282 -17.03 -23.55 3.28
N THR A 283 -15.86 -24.12 3.60
CA THR A 283 -15.72 -25.23 4.53
C THR A 283 -15.93 -24.78 5.98
N GLY A 284 -16.00 -23.46 6.22
CA GLY A 284 -16.02 -22.84 7.54
C GLY A 284 -14.61 -22.63 8.11
N HIS A 285 -13.57 -22.98 7.35
CA HIS A 285 -12.17 -22.92 7.73
C HIS A 285 -11.35 -22.38 6.54
N VAL A 286 -10.24 -21.70 6.80
CA VAL A 286 -9.35 -21.26 5.72
C VAL A 286 -8.21 -22.28 5.58
N GLU A 287 -8.08 -22.91 4.42
CA GLU A 287 -6.99 -23.87 4.20
C GLU A 287 -5.63 -23.18 4.16
N GLY A 288 -4.57 -23.92 4.50
CA GLY A 288 -3.23 -23.34 4.57
C GLY A 288 -2.71 -22.75 3.26
N ASP A 289 -3.10 -23.29 2.10
CA ASP A 289 -2.70 -22.71 0.81
C ASP A 289 -3.46 -21.42 0.49
N GLU A 290 -4.70 -21.29 0.93
CA GLU A 290 -5.50 -20.06 0.76
C GLU A 290 -4.95 -18.94 1.64
N PHE A 291 -4.69 -19.27 2.90
CA PHE A 291 -4.14 -18.32 3.85
C PHE A 291 -2.75 -17.84 3.42
N VAL A 292 -1.88 -18.76 3.02
CA VAL A 292 -0.53 -18.41 2.57
C VAL A 292 -0.57 -17.62 1.26
N ALA A 293 -1.43 -18.00 0.29
CA ALA A 293 -1.60 -17.25 -0.95
C ALA A 293 -1.98 -15.79 -0.69
N ALA A 294 -2.80 -15.56 0.33
CA ALA A 294 -3.19 -14.21 0.74
C ALA A 294 -2.03 -13.41 1.37
N LEU A 295 -1.09 -14.07 2.05
CA LEU A 295 0.03 -13.43 2.74
C LEU A 295 1.29 -13.25 1.88
N ILE A 296 1.42 -13.97 0.77
CA ILE A 296 2.57 -13.84 -0.14
C ILE A 296 2.66 -12.42 -0.72
N ASP A 297 3.88 -11.89 -0.75
CA ASP A 297 4.19 -10.73 -1.57
C ASP A 297 4.42 -11.16 -3.03
N TRP A 298 3.32 -11.20 -3.78
CA TRP A 298 3.33 -11.62 -5.18
C TRP A 298 4.24 -10.75 -6.05
N GLY A 299 4.44 -9.46 -5.70
CA GLY A 299 5.35 -8.59 -6.43
C GLY A 299 6.81 -9.05 -6.37
N VAL A 300 7.22 -9.68 -5.25
CA VAL A 300 8.54 -10.29 -5.10
C VAL A 300 8.61 -11.62 -5.86
N ILE A 301 7.60 -12.48 -5.70
CA ILE A 301 7.58 -13.81 -6.33
C ILE A 301 7.60 -13.69 -7.87
N MET A 302 6.91 -12.72 -8.44
CA MET A 302 6.88 -12.49 -9.90
C MET A 302 8.24 -12.12 -10.51
N GLN A 303 9.18 -11.66 -9.71
CA GLN A 303 10.54 -11.30 -10.14
C GLN A 303 11.52 -12.47 -10.04
N THR A 304 11.11 -13.59 -9.46
CA THR A 304 11.93 -14.79 -9.33
C THR A 304 12.10 -15.50 -10.67
N ALA A 305 13.16 -16.31 -10.81
CA ALA A 305 13.42 -17.05 -12.04
C ALA A 305 12.37 -18.15 -12.27
N GLU A 306 11.80 -18.65 -11.18
CA GLU A 306 10.83 -19.74 -11.12
C GLU A 306 9.41 -19.30 -11.45
N TRP A 307 9.12 -17.99 -11.45
CA TRP A 307 7.79 -17.43 -11.69
C TRP A 307 7.12 -17.99 -12.96
N GLN A 308 7.88 -18.08 -14.06
CA GLN A 308 7.32 -18.60 -15.32
C GLN A 308 6.90 -20.07 -15.18
N GLU A 309 7.69 -20.90 -14.49
CA GLU A 309 7.36 -22.31 -14.29
C GLU A 309 6.08 -22.48 -13.47
N TYR A 310 5.87 -21.66 -12.44
CA TYR A 310 4.65 -21.69 -11.63
C TYR A 310 3.41 -21.26 -12.42
N VAL A 311 3.53 -20.19 -13.19
CA VAL A 311 2.43 -19.70 -14.04
C VAL A 311 2.08 -20.72 -15.11
N ASP A 312 3.08 -21.32 -15.77
CA ASP A 312 2.85 -22.34 -16.79
C ASP A 312 2.18 -23.59 -16.19
N SER A 313 2.59 -24.00 -14.98
CA SER A 313 1.95 -25.10 -14.25
C SER A 313 0.47 -24.79 -13.94
N ALA A 314 0.17 -23.58 -13.46
CA ALA A 314 -1.20 -23.17 -13.16
C ALA A 314 -2.07 -23.07 -14.41
N PHE A 315 -1.53 -22.52 -15.51
CA PHE A 315 -2.24 -22.42 -16.79
C PHE A 315 -2.59 -23.81 -17.33
N SER A 316 -1.61 -24.72 -17.42
CA SER A 316 -1.83 -26.09 -17.90
C SER A 316 -2.70 -26.97 -16.99
N ARG A 317 -2.93 -26.57 -15.74
CA ARG A 317 -3.91 -27.24 -14.87
C ARG A 317 -5.34 -26.83 -15.21
N LEU A 318 -5.53 -25.61 -15.71
CA LEU A 318 -6.82 -25.06 -16.12
C LEU A 318 -7.16 -25.40 -17.58
N ASP A 319 -6.19 -25.30 -18.49
CA ASP A 319 -6.28 -25.74 -19.89
C ASP A 319 -6.09 -27.27 -19.95
N VAL A 320 -7.20 -28.00 -19.94
CA VAL A 320 -7.22 -29.47 -19.78
C VAL A 320 -6.98 -30.17 -21.11
N ASP A 321 -7.49 -29.61 -22.21
CA ASP A 321 -7.34 -30.19 -23.54
C ASP A 321 -6.02 -29.79 -24.23
N GLY A 322 -5.33 -28.77 -23.70
CA GLY A 322 -4.02 -28.31 -24.13
C GLY A 322 -4.07 -27.48 -25.41
N ASP A 323 -5.21 -26.87 -25.73
CA ASP A 323 -5.38 -26.07 -26.94
C ASP A 323 -4.77 -24.65 -26.83
N GLY A 324 -4.31 -24.28 -25.62
CA GLY A 324 -3.68 -22.99 -25.32
C GLY A 324 -4.65 -21.91 -24.88
N PHE A 325 -5.91 -22.24 -24.64
CA PHE A 325 -6.95 -21.39 -24.12
C PHE A 325 -7.60 -22.04 -22.89
N ILE A 326 -8.19 -21.22 -22.01
CA ILE A 326 -9.03 -21.71 -20.92
C ILE A 326 -10.48 -21.35 -21.27
N GLU A 327 -11.32 -22.36 -21.42
CA GLU A 327 -12.74 -22.23 -21.77
C GLU A 327 -13.66 -22.39 -20.55
N LEU A 328 -14.95 -22.06 -20.72
CA LEU A 328 -15.93 -22.07 -19.63
C LEU A 328 -16.09 -23.47 -19.01
N GLU A 329 -16.13 -24.49 -19.85
CA GLU A 329 -16.28 -25.90 -19.47
C GLU A 329 -15.10 -26.36 -18.61
N GLU A 330 -13.88 -25.91 -18.93
CA GLU A 330 -12.68 -26.25 -18.18
C GLU A 330 -12.61 -25.52 -16.84
N LEU A 331 -13.03 -24.25 -16.80
CA LEU A 331 -13.22 -23.53 -15.52
C LEU A 331 -14.25 -24.23 -14.64
N LEU A 332 -15.34 -24.75 -15.21
CA LEU A 332 -16.36 -25.47 -14.45
C LEU A 332 -15.85 -26.79 -13.86
N ASP A 333 -14.99 -27.52 -14.59
CA ASP A 333 -14.37 -28.75 -14.12
C ASP A 333 -13.33 -28.50 -13.01
N ARG A 334 -12.61 -27.37 -13.09
CA ARG A 334 -11.49 -27.06 -12.17
C ARG A 334 -11.86 -26.18 -11.00
N MET A 335 -12.98 -25.48 -11.04
CA MET A 335 -13.50 -24.74 -9.90
C MET A 335 -13.87 -25.72 -8.79
N PRO A 336 -13.43 -25.49 -7.53
CA PRO A 336 -13.82 -26.33 -6.40
C PRO A 336 -15.34 -26.47 -6.30
N GLU A 337 -15.82 -27.68 -6.00
CA GLU A 337 -17.27 -27.96 -5.91
C GLU A 337 -17.95 -27.10 -4.86
N ASP A 338 -17.22 -26.73 -3.80
CA ASP A 338 -17.74 -26.02 -2.64
C ASP A 338 -17.65 -24.48 -2.74
N PHE A 339 -17.21 -23.93 -3.88
CA PHE A 339 -17.22 -22.47 -4.13
C PHE A 339 -18.60 -21.84 -3.89
N LEU A 340 -19.69 -22.60 -4.04
CA LEU A 340 -21.06 -22.18 -3.75
C LEU A 340 -21.91 -23.36 -3.24
N GLN A 341 -22.76 -23.12 -2.24
CA GLN A 341 -23.90 -24.01 -1.88
C GLN A 341 -25.07 -23.92 -2.88
N GLY A 342 -24.77 -23.58 -4.15
CA GLY A 342 -25.71 -23.24 -5.20
C GLY A 342 -26.07 -24.42 -6.09
N ASP A 343 -27.17 -24.30 -6.83
CA ASP A 343 -27.49 -25.26 -7.90
C ASP A 343 -26.53 -25.11 -9.09
N ASP A 344 -26.60 -26.03 -10.06
CA ASP A 344 -25.76 -26.02 -11.27
C ASP A 344 -25.81 -24.67 -12.02
N VAL A 345 -26.89 -23.90 -11.87
CA VAL A 345 -27.07 -22.59 -12.52
C VAL A 345 -26.16 -21.54 -11.90
N GLU A 346 -26.02 -21.54 -10.57
CA GLU A 346 -25.13 -20.62 -9.86
C GLU A 346 -23.65 -20.91 -10.17
N ARG A 347 -23.24 -22.19 -10.24
CA ARG A 347 -21.88 -22.59 -10.64
C ARG A 347 -21.53 -22.11 -12.05
N VAL A 348 -22.45 -22.27 -13.01
CA VAL A 348 -22.28 -21.78 -14.38
C VAL A 348 -22.19 -20.25 -14.43
N SER A 349 -22.98 -19.55 -13.60
CA SER A 349 -22.91 -18.09 -13.49
C SER A 349 -21.55 -17.61 -12.98
N GLU A 350 -20.99 -18.34 -12.00
CA GLU A 350 -19.69 -18.03 -11.41
C GLU A 350 -18.53 -18.27 -12.37
N ALA A 351 -18.49 -19.43 -13.03
CA ALA A 351 -17.47 -19.72 -14.02
C ALA A 351 -17.50 -18.70 -15.18
N LYS A 352 -18.69 -18.23 -15.58
CA LYS A 352 -18.83 -17.12 -16.54
C LYS A 352 -18.31 -15.79 -15.98
N ARG A 353 -18.41 -15.55 -14.68
CA ARG A 353 -17.82 -14.36 -14.03
C ARG A 353 -16.31 -14.45 -14.07
N MET A 354 -15.74 -15.57 -13.63
CA MET A 354 -14.31 -15.88 -13.69
C MET A 354 -13.75 -15.71 -15.10
N LEU A 355 -14.43 -16.22 -16.12
CA LEU A 355 -14.04 -16.06 -17.52
C LEU A 355 -13.91 -14.58 -17.91
N ARG A 356 -14.92 -13.77 -17.58
CA ARG A 356 -14.93 -12.31 -17.84
C ARG A 356 -13.88 -11.54 -17.04
N GLU A 357 -13.32 -12.09 -15.97
CA GLU A 357 -12.27 -11.42 -15.19
C GLU A 357 -10.96 -11.32 -15.98
N ALA A 358 -10.70 -12.24 -16.92
CA ALA A 358 -9.46 -12.26 -17.70
C ALA A 358 -9.69 -12.08 -19.21
N ASP A 359 -10.87 -12.39 -19.75
CA ASP A 359 -11.22 -12.23 -21.16
C ASP A 359 -11.34 -10.74 -21.56
N ALA A 360 -10.19 -10.11 -21.83
CA ALA A 360 -10.09 -8.70 -22.17
C ALA A 360 -10.58 -8.40 -23.60
N ASN A 361 -10.49 -9.39 -24.49
CA ASN A 361 -10.82 -9.23 -25.90
C ASN A 361 -12.28 -9.62 -26.22
N GLY A 362 -12.97 -10.33 -25.31
CA GLY A 362 -14.37 -10.70 -25.40
C GLY A 362 -14.64 -11.90 -26.31
N ASP A 363 -13.65 -12.76 -26.57
CA ASP A 363 -13.79 -13.95 -27.41
C ASP A 363 -14.39 -15.16 -26.67
N GLY A 364 -14.65 -15.02 -25.37
CA GLY A 364 -15.24 -16.05 -24.52
C GLY A 364 -14.24 -17.11 -24.07
N ARG A 365 -12.93 -16.84 -24.17
CA ARG A 365 -11.85 -17.74 -23.78
C ARG A 365 -10.72 -16.94 -23.14
N ILE A 366 -9.85 -17.59 -22.38
CA ILE A 366 -8.70 -16.90 -21.76
C ILE A 366 -7.41 -17.40 -22.42
N SER A 367 -6.76 -16.52 -23.16
CA SER A 367 -5.43 -16.79 -23.72
C SER A 367 -4.34 -16.72 -22.63
N ARG A 368 -3.16 -17.31 -22.91
CA ARG A 368 -1.99 -17.16 -22.01
C ARG A 368 -1.60 -15.71 -21.75
N ALA A 369 -1.82 -14.81 -22.70
CA ALA A 369 -1.53 -13.38 -22.54
C ALA A 369 -2.50 -12.71 -21.56
N GLU A 370 -3.80 -13.03 -21.66
CA GLU A 370 -4.85 -12.57 -20.74
C GLU A 370 -4.67 -13.13 -19.34
N PHE A 371 -4.31 -14.41 -19.23
CA PHE A 371 -3.97 -15.05 -17.96
C PHE A 371 -2.80 -14.35 -17.24
N LEU A 372 -1.75 -14.01 -17.98
CA LEU A 372 -0.64 -13.20 -17.45
C LEU A 372 -1.08 -11.77 -17.10
N GLY A 373 -2.02 -11.22 -17.87
CA GLY A 373 -2.66 -9.93 -17.61
C GLY A 373 -3.36 -9.91 -16.25
N LEU A 374 -4.23 -10.90 -15.99
CA LEU A 374 -4.94 -11.09 -14.72
C LEU A 374 -3.99 -11.11 -13.51
N LEU A 375 -2.86 -11.83 -13.64
CA LEU A 375 -1.86 -11.93 -12.58
C LEU A 375 -1.06 -10.64 -12.39
N ARG A 376 -1.02 -9.74 -13.37
CA ARG A 376 -0.32 -8.45 -13.29
C ARG A 376 -1.27 -7.30 -12.90
N GLU A 377 -2.53 -7.38 -13.26
CA GLU A 377 -3.56 -6.40 -12.88
C GLU A 377 -3.78 -6.40 -11.36
N ASN A 378 -3.96 -5.22 -10.76
CA ASN A 378 -4.17 -5.04 -9.32
C ASN A 378 -3.02 -5.53 -8.40
N ILE A 379 -1.80 -5.58 -8.93
CA ILE A 379 -0.54 -5.68 -8.16
C ILE A 379 0.31 -4.41 -8.37
N SER A 380 -0.36 -3.27 -8.61
CA SER A 380 0.22 -1.95 -8.35
C SER A 380 0.13 -1.68 -6.83
N PRO A 381 1.13 -1.04 -6.19
CA PRO A 381 1.10 -0.65 -4.77
C PRO A 381 -0.14 0.19 -4.36
N ASP A 382 -0.92 0.69 -5.32
CA ASP A 382 -2.11 1.52 -5.09
C ASP A 382 -3.30 0.79 -4.43
N SER A 383 -3.43 -0.54 -4.57
CA SER A 383 -4.65 -1.25 -4.13
C SER A 383 -4.65 -1.71 -2.66
N LEU A 384 -3.51 -1.65 -1.95
CA LEU A 384 -3.43 -2.02 -0.53
C LEU A 384 -4.13 -1.00 0.39
N SER A 385 -4.31 0.25 -0.08
CA SER A 385 -4.83 1.37 0.72
C SER A 385 -6.36 1.40 0.86
N LEU A 386 -7.09 0.58 0.09
CA LEU A 386 -8.56 0.62 0.06
C LEU A 386 -9.23 -0.17 1.20
N TYR A 387 -8.50 -1.07 1.87
CA TYR A 387 -9.14 -2.09 2.73
C TYR A 387 -8.69 -2.07 4.20
N ASP A 388 -7.58 -1.40 4.54
CA ASP A 388 -6.99 -1.32 5.89
C ASP A 388 -7.85 -0.53 6.92
N ASN A 389 -9.04 -0.11 6.53
CA ASN A 389 -9.81 0.95 7.20
C ASN A 389 -10.73 0.51 8.35
N ARG A 390 -10.51 -0.67 8.98
CA ARG A 390 -11.42 -1.11 10.07
C ARG A 390 -10.76 -1.65 11.34
N LEU A 391 -9.47 -1.97 11.34
CA LEU A 391 -8.89 -2.74 12.44
C LEU A 391 -7.97 -1.90 13.32
N LYS A 392 -8.49 -1.56 14.51
CA LYS A 392 -7.80 -0.74 15.52
C LYS A 392 -6.70 -1.57 16.17
N ILE A 393 -5.45 -1.13 16.13
CA ILE A 393 -4.33 -1.78 16.84
C ILE A 393 -4.22 -1.13 18.23
N HIS A 394 -4.11 -1.92 19.30
CA HIS A 394 -3.75 -1.39 20.63
C HIS A 394 -2.40 -1.93 21.11
N THR A 395 -1.52 -0.99 21.42
CA THR A 395 -0.21 -1.19 22.05
C THR A 395 -0.36 -1.78 23.44
N ILE A 396 0.20 -2.96 23.66
CA ILE A 396 0.30 -3.59 24.98
C ILE A 396 1.24 -2.73 25.84
N SER A 397 0.73 -2.14 26.93
CA SER A 397 1.58 -1.52 27.95
C SER A 397 2.35 -2.60 28.72
N PRO A 398 3.64 -2.40 29.05
CA PRO A 398 4.35 -3.31 29.94
C PRO A 398 3.71 -3.26 31.33
N ALA A 399 3.38 -4.41 31.90
CA ALA A 399 2.94 -4.52 33.29
C ALA A 399 4.06 -4.07 34.25
N ALA A 400 3.67 -3.35 35.29
CA ALA A 400 4.52 -2.74 36.31
C ALA A 400 5.30 -3.74 37.17
#